data_AF-A0A0X8UZY9-F1
#
_entry.id   AF-A0A0X8UZY9-F1
#
_cell.length_a   1.000
_cell.length_b   1.000
_cell.length_c   1.000
_cell.angle_alpha   90.00
_cell.angle_beta   90.00
_cell.angle_gamma   90.00
#
_symmetry.space_group_name_H-M   'P 1'
#
loop_
_entity.id
_entity.type
_entity.pdbx_description
1 polymer ?
#
loop_
_entity_poly.entity_id
_entity_poly.type
_entity_poly.pdbx_seq_one_letter_code
_entity_poly.pdbx_strand_id
1 'polypeptide(L)'
;MSRTADYISGMEHGIIAVVGSGKTGKSATLHSMLALWQPGRPVCMMDPMDFDISIFPDNYSKVSKASEVPVGSICVIEDVSRVFNARGSSKDPTLSKWLGIISHRSNIVAFTVQNLSECDVSFMRSQDVVVCHKMMHGADMKYERPEHRVDQAFANFYIDRACGIDPESDPRSWTFFPRFNETIGLPVTDWWDDRHSKMFREAKLC
;
A
#
# COMPACT_ATOMS: atom_id res chain seq x y z
N MET A 1 10.14 -5.57 -20.30
CA MET A 1 9.76 -5.69 -18.87
C MET A 1 9.56 -4.29 -18.31
N SER A 2 8.64 -4.13 -17.37
CA SER A 2 8.42 -2.84 -16.69
C SER A 2 9.53 -2.62 -15.67
N ARG A 3 10.12 -1.42 -15.65
CA ARG A 3 11.16 -1.08 -14.67
C ARG A 3 10.63 -1.10 -13.24
N THR A 4 9.37 -0.73 -13.08
CA THR A 4 8.65 -0.83 -11.80
C THR A 4 8.59 -2.26 -11.30
N ALA A 5 8.16 -3.19 -12.16
CA ALA A 5 8.06 -4.61 -11.80
C ALA A 5 9.42 -5.18 -11.42
N ASP A 6 10.46 -4.92 -12.22
CA ASP A 6 11.82 -5.38 -11.96
C ASP A 6 12.36 -4.83 -10.64
N TYR A 7 12.13 -3.53 -10.37
CA TYR A 7 12.58 -2.89 -9.14
C TYR A 7 11.89 -3.46 -7.90
N ILE A 8 10.55 -3.53 -7.92
CA ILE A 8 9.79 -4.03 -6.78
C ILE A 8 10.07 -5.51 -6.56
N SER A 9 10.31 -6.29 -7.61
CA SER A 9 10.68 -7.71 -7.46
C SER A 9 12.04 -7.92 -6.81
N GLY A 10 13.00 -7.02 -7.07
CA GLY A 10 14.34 -7.04 -6.45
C GLY A 10 14.41 -6.41 -5.06
N MET A 11 13.29 -5.91 -4.52
CA MET A 11 13.28 -5.16 -3.26
C MET A 11 13.47 -6.10 -2.05
N GLU A 12 14.61 -6.00 -1.37
CA GLU A 12 14.86 -6.77 -0.14
C GLU A 12 14.25 -6.12 1.11
N HIS A 13 14.14 -4.80 1.12
CA HIS A 13 13.57 -4.03 2.22
C HIS A 13 13.10 -2.66 1.72
N GLY A 14 12.29 -1.99 2.53
CA GLY A 14 11.82 -0.62 2.27
C GLY A 14 10.31 -0.52 2.36
N ILE A 15 9.72 0.45 1.66
CA ILE A 15 8.32 0.83 1.81
C ILE A 15 7.61 0.86 0.46
N ILE A 16 6.42 0.26 0.41
CA ILE A 16 5.51 0.33 -0.73
C ILE A 16 4.21 0.99 -0.26
N ALA A 17 3.92 2.19 -0.73
CA ALA A 17 2.71 2.92 -0.38
C ALA A 17 1.75 2.92 -1.58
N VAL A 18 0.50 2.50 -1.39
CA VAL A 18 -0.56 2.62 -2.40
C VAL A 18 -1.54 3.70 -1.95
N VAL A 19 -1.56 4.84 -2.67
CA VAL A 19 -2.35 6.04 -2.34
C VAL A 19 -3.49 6.25 -3.34
N GLY A 20 -4.62 6.77 -2.88
CA GLY A 20 -5.75 7.18 -3.72
C GLY A 20 -7.08 7.12 -2.97
N SER A 21 -8.15 7.66 -3.56
CA SER A 21 -9.44 7.77 -2.88
C SER A 21 -10.09 6.42 -2.53
N GLY A 22 -11.14 6.44 -1.71
CA GLY A 22 -11.95 5.25 -1.44
C GLY A 22 -12.45 4.58 -2.72
N LYS A 23 -12.55 3.24 -2.72
CA LYS A 23 -13.09 2.42 -3.83
C LYS A 23 -12.31 2.47 -5.16
N THR A 24 -11.04 2.89 -5.14
CA THR A 24 -10.17 2.98 -6.34
C THR A 24 -9.31 1.74 -6.59
N GLY A 25 -9.49 0.67 -5.80
CA GLY A 25 -8.77 -0.60 -5.97
C GLY A 25 -7.41 -0.69 -5.27
N LYS A 26 -7.11 0.17 -4.28
CA LYS A 26 -5.82 0.18 -3.56
C LYS A 26 -5.42 -1.18 -2.99
N SER A 27 -6.28 -1.79 -2.17
CA SER A 27 -6.02 -3.06 -1.49
C SER A 27 -5.80 -4.19 -2.51
N ALA A 28 -6.72 -4.32 -3.48
CA ALA A 28 -6.57 -5.29 -4.57
C ALA A 28 -5.26 -5.09 -5.35
N THR A 29 -4.91 -3.85 -5.66
CA THR A 29 -3.65 -3.50 -6.35
C THR A 29 -2.45 -3.92 -5.51
N LEU A 30 -2.43 -3.56 -4.22
CA LEU A 30 -1.33 -3.88 -3.31
C LEU A 30 -1.10 -5.38 -3.27
N HIS A 31 -2.13 -6.16 -2.96
CA HIS A 31 -2.02 -7.61 -2.86
C HIS A 31 -1.69 -8.27 -4.20
N SER A 32 -2.18 -7.73 -5.32
CA SER A 32 -1.83 -8.22 -6.65
C SER A 32 -0.35 -7.96 -6.98
N MET A 33 0.18 -6.79 -6.63
CA MET A 33 1.61 -6.51 -6.76
C MET A 33 2.45 -7.47 -5.91
N LEU A 34 2.06 -7.73 -4.66
CA LEU A 34 2.81 -8.64 -3.80
C LEU A 34 2.79 -10.07 -4.34
N ALA A 35 1.65 -10.55 -4.82
CA ALA A 35 1.53 -11.88 -5.40
C ALA A 35 2.34 -12.04 -6.70
N LEU A 36 2.36 -11.02 -7.55
CA LEU A 36 3.05 -11.06 -8.84
C LEU A 36 4.56 -10.82 -8.71
N TRP A 37 4.97 -9.90 -7.84
CA TRP A 37 6.34 -9.37 -7.81
C TRP A 37 7.11 -9.76 -6.55
N GLN A 38 6.44 -10.22 -5.50
CA GLN A 38 7.10 -10.77 -4.30
C GLN A 38 6.58 -12.19 -3.98
N PRO A 39 6.53 -13.11 -4.98
CA PRO A 39 5.93 -14.43 -4.79
C PRO A 39 6.67 -15.22 -3.72
N GLY A 40 5.91 -15.91 -2.86
CA GLY A 40 6.43 -16.81 -1.84
C GLY A 40 6.99 -16.14 -0.58
N ARG A 41 7.10 -14.80 -0.55
CA ARG A 41 7.51 -14.09 0.66
C ARG A 41 6.40 -14.14 1.71
N PRO A 42 6.70 -14.43 3.00
CA PRO A 42 5.69 -14.40 4.05
C PRO A 42 5.07 -13.00 4.16
N VAL A 43 3.74 -12.93 4.21
CA VAL A 43 3.02 -11.68 4.40
C VAL A 43 2.41 -11.69 5.80
N CYS A 44 2.60 -10.62 6.55
CA CYS A 44 1.92 -10.42 7.82
C CYS A 44 1.05 -9.16 7.74
N MET A 45 -0.26 -9.34 7.88
CA MET A 45 -1.23 -8.26 7.94
C MET A 45 -1.26 -7.72 9.36
N MET A 46 -0.88 -6.45 9.51
CA MET A 46 -0.81 -5.78 10.79
C MET A 46 -2.02 -4.91 11.01
N ASP A 47 -2.83 -5.28 12.00
CA ASP A 47 -3.94 -4.46 12.48
C ASP A 47 -4.23 -4.77 13.95
N PRO A 48 -4.51 -3.78 14.80
CA PRO A 48 -4.96 -4.01 16.16
C PRO A 48 -6.36 -4.64 16.23
N MET A 49 -7.20 -4.46 15.21
CA MET A 49 -8.55 -5.04 15.13
C MET A 49 -8.50 -6.53 14.77
N ASP A 50 -9.56 -7.25 15.13
CA ASP A 50 -9.71 -8.64 14.72
C ASP A 50 -10.36 -8.80 13.35
N PHE A 51 -9.84 -9.75 12.58
CA PHE A 51 -10.33 -10.10 11.25
C PHE A 51 -9.92 -11.54 10.91
N ASP A 52 -10.70 -12.17 10.03
CA ASP A 52 -10.45 -13.53 9.59
C ASP A 52 -9.30 -13.58 8.58
N ILE A 53 -8.10 -13.96 9.05
CA ILE A 53 -6.92 -14.13 8.19
C ILE A 53 -7.06 -15.32 7.23
N SER A 54 -7.93 -16.29 7.52
CA SER A 54 -8.07 -17.53 6.72
C SER A 54 -8.68 -17.30 5.34
N ILE A 55 -9.21 -16.10 5.07
CA ILE A 55 -9.65 -15.72 3.73
C ILE A 55 -8.48 -15.44 2.80
N PHE A 56 -7.29 -15.13 3.33
CA PHE A 56 -6.07 -14.87 2.57
C PHE A 56 -5.27 -16.17 2.33
N PRO A 57 -4.35 -16.20 1.34
CA PRO A 57 -3.51 -17.37 1.09
C PRO A 57 -2.66 -17.80 2.31
N ASP A 58 -2.23 -19.07 2.35
CA ASP A 58 -1.54 -19.68 3.50
C ASP A 58 -0.23 -18.99 3.92
N ASN A 59 0.41 -18.21 3.04
CA ASN A 59 1.59 -17.43 3.38
C ASN A 59 1.26 -16.11 4.11
N TYR A 60 -0.02 -15.83 4.36
CA TYR A 60 -0.50 -14.70 5.13
C TYR A 60 -0.67 -15.06 6.61
N SER A 61 -0.29 -14.12 7.46
CA SER A 61 -0.40 -14.23 8.91
C SER A 61 -0.91 -12.91 9.48
N LYS A 62 -1.47 -12.94 10.69
CA LYS A 62 -1.90 -11.74 11.39
C LYS A 62 -0.90 -11.37 12.47
N VAL A 63 -0.59 -10.08 12.60
CA VAL A 63 0.18 -9.51 13.70
C VAL A 63 -0.53 -8.27 14.24
N SER A 64 -0.33 -7.95 15.52
CA SER A 64 -0.98 -6.81 16.17
C SER A 64 -0.06 -5.61 16.34
N LYS A 65 1.26 -5.84 16.29
CA LYS A 65 2.29 -4.81 16.52
C LYS A 65 3.54 -5.06 15.70
N ALA A 66 4.28 -3.98 15.44
CA ALA A 66 5.53 -3.96 14.69
C ALA A 66 6.59 -4.97 15.17
N SER A 67 6.66 -5.24 16.48
CA SER A 67 7.63 -6.18 17.06
C SER A 67 7.37 -7.64 16.70
N GLU A 68 6.14 -7.99 16.29
CA GLU A 68 5.72 -9.35 15.95
C GLU A 68 6.00 -9.69 14.47
N VAL A 69 6.27 -8.68 13.64
CA VAL A 69 6.59 -8.84 12.22
C VAL A 69 7.85 -9.72 12.09
N PRO A 70 7.80 -10.89 11.42
CA PRO A 70 8.96 -11.78 11.24
C PRO A 70 10.08 -11.16 10.39
N VAL A 71 11.29 -11.69 10.49
CA VAL A 71 12.41 -11.33 9.60
C VAL A 71 12.11 -11.84 8.19
N GLY A 72 12.47 -11.08 7.15
CA GLY A 72 12.30 -11.51 5.77
C GLY A 72 10.86 -11.36 5.23
N SER A 73 9.91 -10.87 6.03
CA SER A 73 8.50 -10.78 5.65
C SER A 73 8.10 -9.43 5.04
N ILE A 74 6.90 -9.40 4.45
CA ILE A 74 6.21 -8.17 4.06
C ILE A 74 5.16 -7.87 5.13
N CYS A 75 5.25 -6.71 5.77
CA CYS A 75 4.22 -6.22 6.67
C CYS A 75 3.19 -5.40 5.87
N VAL A 76 1.97 -5.90 5.75
CA VAL A 76 0.85 -5.20 5.09
C VAL A 76 0.02 -4.45 6.13
N ILE A 77 -0.25 -3.17 5.89
CA ILE A 77 -1.13 -2.33 6.71
C ILE A 77 -2.23 -1.77 5.81
N GLU A 78 -3.45 -2.27 5.95
CA GLU A 78 -4.60 -1.75 5.22
C GLU A 78 -5.10 -0.47 5.89
N ASP A 79 -5.18 0.63 5.14
CA ASP A 79 -5.48 1.97 5.66
C ASP A 79 -4.58 2.35 6.85
N VAL A 80 -3.32 2.69 6.52
CA VAL A 80 -2.27 2.97 7.50
C VAL A 80 -2.67 4.02 8.53
N SER A 81 -3.58 4.93 8.19
CA SER A 81 -4.05 6.00 9.08
C SER A 81 -4.76 5.47 10.32
N ARG A 82 -5.37 4.27 10.25
CA ARG A 82 -6.01 3.60 11.39
C ARG A 82 -5.00 3.10 12.42
N VAL A 83 -3.81 2.69 11.96
CA VAL A 83 -2.77 2.09 12.82
C VAL A 83 -1.71 3.14 13.22
N PHE A 84 -1.32 3.98 12.27
CA PHE A 84 -0.32 5.04 12.42
C PHE A 84 -0.82 6.32 11.74
N ASN A 85 -1.66 7.05 12.45
CA ASN A 85 -2.14 8.35 12.00
C ASN A 85 -1.02 9.39 11.93
N ALA A 86 -1.21 10.39 11.07
CA ALA A 86 -0.35 11.57 11.01
C ALA A 86 -0.24 12.20 12.42
N ARG A 87 0.97 12.14 12.98
CA ARG A 87 1.24 12.70 14.30
C ARG A 87 1.15 14.24 14.27
N GLY A 88 0.19 14.80 14.99
CA GLY A 88 0.36 16.13 15.57
C GLY A 88 1.27 15.99 16.79
N SER A 89 2.51 16.51 16.72
CA SER A 89 3.51 16.60 17.81
C SER A 89 3.66 15.40 18.80
N SER A 90 3.21 14.20 18.42
CA SER A 90 3.19 13.02 19.28
C SER A 90 4.61 12.46 19.48
N LYS A 91 4.89 12.06 20.73
CA LYS A 91 6.21 11.61 21.22
C LYS A 91 6.44 10.11 21.06
N ASP A 92 5.49 9.31 20.56
CA ASP A 92 5.68 7.86 20.45
C ASP A 92 6.74 7.52 19.38
N PRO A 93 7.93 7.01 19.76
CA PRO A 93 8.99 6.74 18.82
C PRO A 93 8.87 5.35 18.17
N THR A 94 7.83 4.56 18.51
CA THR A 94 7.71 3.14 18.13
C THR A 94 7.81 2.93 16.63
N LEU A 95 7.05 3.68 15.84
CA LEU A 95 7.10 3.61 14.37
C LEU A 95 8.50 3.94 13.85
N SER A 96 9.09 5.05 14.29
CA SER A 96 10.41 5.48 13.82
C SER A 96 11.52 4.48 14.22
N LYS A 97 11.45 3.88 15.41
CA LYS A 97 12.36 2.81 15.84
C LYS A 97 12.22 1.56 14.97
N TRP A 98 10.98 1.15 14.68
CA TRP A 98 10.72 -0.01 13.83
C TRP A 98 11.20 0.22 12.39
N LEU A 99 10.82 1.34 11.78
CA LEU A 99 11.27 1.71 10.45
C LEU A 99 12.79 1.85 10.37
N GLY A 100 13.46 2.24 11.45
CA GLY A 100 14.93 2.29 11.51
C GLY A 100 15.63 0.93 11.40
N ILE A 101 14.92 -0.19 11.60
CA ILE A 101 15.51 -1.54 11.61
C ILE A 101 15.00 -2.46 10.49
N ILE A 102 14.08 -2.02 9.61
CA ILE A 102 13.52 -2.92 8.60
C ILE A 102 14.56 -3.41 7.57
N SER A 103 15.58 -2.60 7.27
CA SER A 103 16.69 -3.00 6.40
C SER A 103 17.53 -4.13 7.00
N HIS A 104 17.83 -4.06 8.30
CA HIS A 104 18.55 -5.11 9.04
C HIS A 104 17.76 -6.42 9.16
N ARG A 105 16.44 -6.36 9.01
CA ARG A 105 15.55 -7.53 9.09
C ARG A 105 15.07 -8.01 7.72
N SER A 106 15.53 -7.38 6.63
CA SER A 106 15.05 -7.65 5.27
C SER A 106 13.52 -7.63 5.21
N ASN A 107 12.91 -6.57 5.72
CA ASN A 107 11.47 -6.40 5.77
C ASN A 107 11.01 -5.32 4.78
N ILE A 108 9.94 -5.62 4.05
CA ILE A 108 9.16 -4.62 3.32
C ILE A 108 7.97 -4.22 4.20
N VAL A 109 7.66 -2.93 4.26
CA VAL A 109 6.40 -2.44 4.81
C VAL A 109 5.55 -1.93 3.66
N ALA A 110 4.40 -2.56 3.43
CA ALA A 110 3.49 -2.18 2.37
C ALA A 110 2.17 -1.71 2.97
N PHE A 111 1.60 -0.63 2.47
CA PHE A 111 0.37 -0.10 3.04
C PHE A 111 -0.52 0.60 2.02
N THR A 112 -1.80 0.65 2.33
CA THR A 112 -2.76 1.49 1.62
C THR A 112 -3.05 2.75 2.45
N VAL A 113 -3.28 3.88 1.77
CA VAL A 113 -3.69 5.14 2.41
C VAL A 113 -4.62 5.90 1.48
N GLN A 114 -5.57 6.65 2.03
CA GLN A 114 -6.46 7.47 1.20
C GLN A 114 -5.75 8.73 0.74
N ASN A 115 -4.97 9.34 1.63
CA ASN A 115 -4.25 10.58 1.38
C ASN A 115 -2.93 10.58 2.18
N LEU A 116 -1.81 10.98 1.57
CA LEU A 116 -0.52 10.96 2.28
C LEU A 116 -0.45 11.98 3.43
N SER A 117 -1.35 12.96 3.48
CA SER A 117 -1.50 13.86 4.64
C SER A 117 -1.93 13.14 5.92
N GLU A 118 -2.63 12.01 5.80
CA GLU A 118 -3.09 11.17 6.91
C GLU A 118 -2.01 10.20 7.41
N CYS A 119 -0.97 10.00 6.61
CA CYS A 119 0.15 9.11 6.92
C CYS A 119 1.20 9.82 7.77
N ASP A 120 1.81 9.08 8.71
CA ASP A 120 3.00 9.55 9.42
C ASP A 120 4.18 9.77 8.45
N VAL A 121 4.85 10.91 8.57
CA VAL A 121 5.95 11.29 7.68
C VAL A 121 7.16 10.35 7.77
N SER A 122 7.30 9.56 8.84
CA SER A 122 8.41 8.61 8.99
C SER A 122 8.39 7.54 7.89
N PHE A 123 7.19 7.14 7.42
CA PHE A 123 7.07 6.22 6.28
C PHE A 123 7.69 6.78 4.99
N MET A 124 7.76 8.10 4.86
CA MET A 124 8.26 8.76 3.65
C MET A 124 9.73 9.14 3.72
N ARG A 125 10.35 9.11 4.91
CA ARG A 125 11.71 9.66 5.14
C ARG A 125 12.75 8.62 5.51
N SER A 126 12.36 7.51 6.13
CA SER A 126 13.31 6.64 6.82
C SER A 126 13.95 5.58 5.93
N GLN A 127 13.36 5.26 4.77
CA GLN A 127 13.69 4.07 3.98
C GLN A 127 13.56 4.34 2.48
N ASP A 128 13.93 3.37 1.65
CA ASP A 128 13.61 3.38 0.23
C ASP A 128 12.09 3.24 0.04
N VAL A 129 11.46 4.23 -0.60
CA VAL A 129 9.99 4.31 -0.74
C VAL A 129 9.58 4.26 -2.20
N VAL A 130 8.64 3.36 -2.50
CA VAL A 130 7.92 3.33 -3.77
C VAL A 130 6.47 3.74 -3.50
N VAL A 131 6.08 4.89 -4.03
CA VAL A 131 4.69 5.36 -3.97
C VAL A 131 3.99 4.99 -5.27
N CYS A 132 2.86 4.32 -5.13
CA CYS A 132 1.99 3.85 -6.20
C CYS A 132 0.68 4.63 -6.10
N HIS A 133 0.31 5.34 -7.15
CA HIS A 133 -0.87 6.17 -7.15
C HIS A 133 -2.02 5.48 -7.88
N LYS A 134 -3.16 5.42 -7.22
CA LYS A 134 -4.47 5.18 -7.80
C LYS A 134 -5.13 6.53 -8.08
N MET A 135 -6.29 6.49 -8.73
CA MET A 135 -7.12 7.68 -8.90
C MET A 135 -7.42 8.35 -7.56
N MET A 136 -7.41 9.67 -7.55
CA MET A 136 -7.85 10.47 -6.41
C MET A 136 -8.89 11.50 -6.87
N HIS A 137 -10.01 11.56 -6.16
CA HIS A 137 -11.06 12.53 -6.42
C HIS A 137 -10.54 13.96 -6.18
N GLY A 138 -11.04 14.92 -6.97
CA GLY A 138 -10.61 16.32 -6.86
C GLY A 138 -10.87 16.96 -5.49
N ALA A 139 -11.85 16.44 -4.73
CA ALA A 139 -12.08 16.87 -3.35
C ALA A 139 -10.93 16.45 -2.42
N ASP A 140 -10.46 15.20 -2.55
CA ASP A 140 -9.41 14.63 -1.70
C ASP A 140 -8.04 15.26 -2.02
N MET A 141 -7.80 15.61 -3.29
CA MET A 141 -6.56 16.31 -3.70
C MET A 141 -6.33 17.64 -2.96
N LYS A 142 -7.40 18.31 -2.48
CA LYS A 142 -7.26 19.56 -1.72
C LYS A 142 -6.62 19.36 -0.34
N TYR A 143 -6.80 18.17 0.23
CA TYR A 143 -6.27 17.80 1.54
C TYR A 143 -4.90 17.12 1.46
N GLU A 144 -4.45 16.76 0.25
CA GLU A 144 -3.13 16.16 0.05
C GLU A 144 -2.00 17.12 0.42
N ARG A 145 -0.87 16.57 0.88
CA ARG A 145 0.36 17.31 1.15
C ARG A 145 0.83 18.02 -0.11
N PRO A 146 1.21 19.30 -0.07
CA PRO A 146 1.61 20.06 -1.25
C PRO A 146 2.66 19.37 -2.13
N GLU A 147 3.64 18.70 -1.51
CA GLU A 147 4.71 17.96 -2.19
C GLU A 147 4.23 16.76 -3.00
N HIS A 148 3.04 16.19 -2.71
CA HIS A 148 2.50 15.01 -3.41
C HIS A 148 1.36 15.35 -4.37
N ARG A 149 0.85 16.58 -4.37
CA ARG A 149 -0.27 16.99 -5.24
C ARG A 149 0.07 16.90 -6.72
N VAL A 150 1.29 17.24 -7.09
CA VAL A 150 1.74 17.21 -8.50
C VAL A 150 1.79 15.77 -9.00
N ASP A 151 2.38 14.87 -8.23
CA ASP A 151 2.45 13.44 -8.57
C ASP A 151 1.06 12.82 -8.67
N GLN A 152 0.14 13.17 -7.76
CA GLN A 152 -1.24 12.70 -7.81
C GLN A 152 -2.01 13.25 -9.02
N ALA A 153 -1.77 14.51 -9.41
CA ALA A 153 -2.38 15.10 -10.60
C ALA A 153 -1.88 14.38 -11.88
N PHE A 154 -0.58 14.09 -11.95
CA PHE A 154 -0.02 13.26 -13.02
C PHE A 154 -0.61 11.85 -13.02
N ALA A 155 -0.72 11.22 -11.86
CA ALA A 155 -1.32 9.90 -11.73
C ALA A 155 -2.73 9.87 -12.31
N ASN A 156 -3.59 10.83 -11.93
CA ASN A 156 -4.94 10.94 -12.47
C ASN A 156 -4.94 11.08 -14.00
N PHE A 157 -4.07 11.95 -14.54
CA PHE A 157 -3.96 12.15 -15.99
C PHE A 157 -3.51 10.87 -16.73
N TYR A 158 -2.48 10.20 -16.23
CA TYR A 158 -1.92 9.02 -16.88
C TYR A 158 -2.83 7.80 -16.77
N ILE A 159 -3.54 7.64 -15.64
CA ILE A 159 -4.53 6.58 -15.47
C ILE A 159 -5.73 6.83 -16.39
N ASP A 160 -6.25 8.05 -16.45
CA ASP A 160 -7.34 8.41 -17.36
C ASP A 160 -6.97 8.14 -18.83
N ARG A 161 -5.75 8.51 -19.22
CA ARG A 161 -5.19 8.18 -20.54
C ARG A 161 -5.10 6.67 -20.79
N ALA A 162 -4.67 5.89 -19.80
CA ALA A 162 -4.59 4.43 -19.94
C ALA A 162 -5.97 3.79 -20.12
N CYS A 163 -6.96 4.21 -19.34
CA CYS A 163 -8.36 3.81 -19.51
C CYS A 163 -8.91 4.19 -20.90
N GLY A 164 -8.49 5.33 -21.46
CA GLY A 164 -8.88 5.72 -22.83
C GLY A 164 -8.25 4.87 -23.93
N ILE A 165 -7.05 4.31 -23.68
CA ILE A 165 -6.35 3.42 -24.61
C ILE A 165 -6.91 2.00 -24.53
N ASP A 166 -7.26 1.54 -23.34
CA ASP A 166 -7.82 0.22 -23.08
C ASP A 166 -9.12 0.34 -22.25
N PRO A 167 -10.26 0.56 -22.92
CA PRO A 167 -11.55 0.79 -22.26
C PRO A 167 -12.22 -0.49 -21.73
N GLU A 168 -11.74 -1.67 -22.12
CA GLU A 168 -12.29 -2.96 -21.66
C GLU A 168 -11.75 -3.33 -20.28
N SER A 169 -10.54 -2.87 -19.94
CA SER A 169 -9.93 -3.06 -18.63
C SER A 169 -10.64 -2.27 -17.53
N ASP A 170 -10.77 -2.89 -16.34
CA ASP A 170 -11.31 -2.20 -15.16
C ASP A 170 -10.41 -1.00 -14.80
N PRO A 171 -10.94 0.23 -14.70
CA PRO A 171 -10.17 1.42 -14.31
C PRO A 171 -9.39 1.25 -12.99
N ARG A 172 -9.89 0.42 -12.08
CA ARG A 172 -9.28 0.13 -10.77
C ARG A 172 -8.03 -0.74 -10.89
N SER A 173 -7.74 -1.34 -12.04
CA SER A 173 -6.50 -2.10 -12.28
C SER A 173 -5.29 -1.19 -12.54
N TRP A 174 -5.51 0.01 -13.07
CA TRP A 174 -4.44 0.93 -13.48
C TRP A 174 -3.79 1.62 -12.29
N THR A 175 -2.46 1.61 -12.25
CA THR A 175 -1.67 2.21 -11.18
C THR A 175 -0.52 2.98 -11.80
N PHE A 176 -0.32 4.22 -11.36
CA PHE A 176 0.79 5.05 -11.78
C PHE A 176 1.92 5.02 -10.76
N PHE A 177 3.16 4.94 -11.24
CA PHE A 177 4.37 4.89 -10.43
C PHE A 177 5.26 6.09 -10.79
N PRO A 178 5.18 7.22 -10.06
CA PRO A 178 5.89 8.46 -10.39
C PRO A 178 7.40 8.26 -10.50
N ARG A 179 7.99 7.45 -9.62
CA ARG A 179 9.43 7.12 -9.60
C ARG A 179 9.94 6.60 -10.95
N PHE A 180 9.12 5.83 -11.65
CA PHE A 180 9.48 5.20 -12.93
C PHE A 180 8.80 5.87 -14.12
N ASN A 181 7.86 6.79 -13.86
CA ASN A 181 6.96 7.37 -14.85
C ASN A 181 6.26 6.29 -15.69
N GLU A 182 5.73 5.26 -15.02
CA GLU A 182 5.06 4.12 -15.63
C GLU A 182 3.61 4.00 -15.13
N THR A 183 2.68 3.72 -16.04
CA THR A 183 1.31 3.31 -15.71
C THR A 183 1.16 1.85 -16.06
N ILE A 184 0.75 1.03 -15.09
CA ILE A 184 0.70 -0.42 -15.23
C ILE A 184 -0.71 -0.88 -14.88
N GLY A 185 -1.30 -1.68 -15.77
CA GLY A 185 -2.54 -2.39 -15.53
C GLY A 185 -2.21 -3.66 -14.76
N LEU A 186 -2.65 -3.73 -13.51
CA LEU A 186 -2.40 -4.88 -12.65
C LEU A 186 -3.66 -5.75 -12.59
N PRO A 187 -3.60 -7.00 -13.08
CA PRO A 187 -4.73 -7.90 -12.93
C PRO A 187 -4.94 -8.17 -11.44
N VAL A 188 -6.20 -8.23 -11.04
CA VAL A 188 -6.57 -8.68 -9.70
C VAL A 188 -6.18 -10.15 -9.57
N THR A 189 -5.54 -10.52 -8.47
CA THR A 189 -5.22 -11.92 -8.20
C THR A 189 -6.46 -12.80 -8.16
N ASP A 190 -6.32 -14.04 -8.61
CA ASP A 190 -7.39 -15.03 -8.73
C ASP A 190 -8.10 -15.37 -7.41
N TRP A 191 -7.37 -15.32 -6.30
CA TRP A 191 -7.92 -15.53 -4.97
C TRP A 191 -8.61 -14.29 -4.38
N TRP A 192 -8.42 -13.09 -4.96
CA TRP A 192 -8.99 -11.86 -4.42
C TRP A 192 -10.46 -11.69 -4.80
N ASP A 193 -11.28 -11.35 -3.80
CA ASP A 193 -12.71 -11.10 -3.97
C ASP A 193 -13.23 -10.02 -3.00
N ASP A 194 -14.55 -9.84 -2.96
CA ASP A 194 -15.21 -8.84 -2.11
C ASP A 194 -15.02 -9.09 -0.60
N ARG A 195 -14.77 -10.33 -0.16
CA ARG A 195 -14.53 -10.66 1.26
C ARG A 195 -13.25 -9.99 1.76
N HIS A 196 -12.21 -10.01 0.95
CA HIS A 196 -10.91 -9.39 1.25
C HIS A 196 -11.04 -7.88 1.40
N SER A 197 -11.80 -7.24 0.51
CA SER A 197 -12.06 -5.79 0.54
C SER A 197 -12.93 -5.36 1.74
N LYS A 198 -13.55 -6.33 2.42
CA LYS A 198 -14.47 -6.13 3.55
C LYS A 198 -14.06 -6.94 4.78
N MET A 199 -12.77 -7.21 4.96
CA MET A 199 -12.27 -8.06 6.05
C MET A 199 -12.64 -7.54 7.45
N PHE A 200 -12.90 -6.24 7.60
CA PHE A 200 -13.33 -5.62 8.86
C PHE A 200 -14.85 -5.44 8.99
N ARG A 201 -15.67 -6.03 8.11
CA ARG A 201 -17.13 -5.82 8.11
C ARG A 201 -17.78 -6.17 9.45
N GLU A 202 -17.28 -7.23 10.10
CA GLU A 202 -17.77 -7.72 11.39
C GLU A 202 -16.86 -7.28 12.57
N ALA A 203 -15.86 -6.44 12.30
CA ALA A 203 -14.91 -6.03 13.32
C ALA A 203 -15.57 -5.07 14.32
N LYS A 204 -15.35 -5.30 15.61
CA LYS A 204 -15.88 -4.46 16.69
C LYS A 204 -14.93 -3.29 16.94
N LEU A 205 -15.49 -2.08 17.04
CA LEU A 205 -14.75 -0.92 17.53
C LEU A 205 -14.55 -1.11 19.04
N CYS A 206 -13.32 -1.38 19.45
CA CYS A 206 -12.91 -1.50 20.84
C CYS A 206 -12.69 -0.13 21.47
#